data_AF-A0A422M0U1-F1
#
_entry.id   AF-A0A422M0U1-F1
#
_cell.length_a   1.000
_cell.length_b   1.000
_cell.length_c   1.000
_cell.angle_alpha   90.00
_cell.angle_beta   90.00
_cell.angle_gamma   90.00
#
_symmetry.space_group_name_H-M   'P 1'
#
loop_
_entity.id
_entity.type
_entity.pdbx_description
1 polymer ?
#
loop_
_entity_poly.entity_id
_entity_poly.type
_entity_poly.pdbx_seq_one_letter_code
_entity_poly.pdbx_strand_id
1 'polypeptide(L)'
;MLGTIDYDALKTLRVPLKHGGDFRSEECINYLQQADIVITNPPFSLFREYMAQLMKYKKQFLIIGNENAITYKEIFPLFQQNKLWFGYNNGHYWFRVPSSYGAKKTDYKVDDEGNTWRRMGNIGWFTNIDIEKRHQSLDLVFRYENHEHDYPTYDNYDAIEVSRFANIPSDYMGIMGVPVTFVNHYNPDQFEIIGLDAFMPDIKKGRMYVNGKRKFARILIRRRNTKETESKVN
;
A
#
# COMPACT_ATOMS: atom_id res chain seq x y z
N MET A 1 -16.65 11.05 -14.88
CA MET A 1 -16.82 10.26 -16.12
C MET A 1 -15.89 9.06 -15.98
N LEU A 2 -16.41 7.88 -15.64
CA LEU A 2 -15.60 6.66 -15.55
C LEU A 2 -15.20 6.29 -16.98
N GLY A 3 -13.94 6.49 -17.34
CA GLY A 3 -13.43 6.09 -18.66
C GLY A 3 -13.56 4.57 -18.80
N THR A 4 -14.30 4.12 -19.80
CA THR A 4 -14.27 2.73 -20.24
C THR A 4 -12.94 2.48 -20.95
N ILE A 5 -12.17 1.48 -20.51
CA ILE A 5 -11.07 0.96 -21.31
C ILE A 5 -11.71 0.23 -22.48
N ASP A 6 -11.67 0.86 -23.66
CA ASP A 6 -12.08 0.21 -24.90
C ASP A 6 -10.99 -0.82 -25.26
N TYR A 7 -11.20 -2.06 -24.80
CA TYR A 7 -10.30 -3.17 -25.09
C TYR A 7 -10.57 -3.63 -26.52
N ASP A 8 -9.96 -2.93 -27.47
CA ASP A 8 -9.98 -3.32 -28.87
C ASP A 8 -9.00 -4.47 -29.08
N ALA A 9 -9.52 -5.70 -28.99
CA ALA A 9 -8.73 -6.92 -29.19
C ALA A 9 -8.01 -6.96 -30.55
N LEU A 10 -8.47 -6.18 -31.55
CA LEU A 10 -7.85 -6.09 -32.88
C LEU A 10 -6.57 -5.22 -32.87
N LYS A 11 -6.37 -4.38 -31.85
CA LYS A 11 -5.16 -3.57 -31.64
C LYS A 11 -4.19 -4.20 -30.64
N THR A 12 -4.51 -5.37 -30.10
CA THR A 12 -3.65 -6.08 -29.15
C THR A 12 -2.55 -6.84 -29.89
N LEU A 13 -1.31 -6.40 -29.74
CA LEU A 13 -0.14 -7.14 -30.20
C LEU A 13 0.32 -8.14 -29.12
N ARG A 14 0.40 -9.43 -29.47
CA ARG A 14 1.03 -10.45 -28.62
C ARG A 14 2.38 -10.80 -29.21
N VAL A 15 3.45 -10.47 -28.49
CA VAL A 15 4.83 -10.77 -28.93
C VAL A 15 5.43 -11.83 -28.01
N PRO A 16 5.78 -13.02 -28.52
CA PRO A 16 6.56 -14.00 -27.78
C PRO A 16 7.95 -13.43 -27.44
N LEU A 17 8.37 -13.56 -26.19
CA LEU A 17 9.70 -13.15 -25.75
C LEU A 17 10.75 -14.17 -26.20
N LYS A 18 11.89 -13.68 -26.68
CA LYS A 18 13.00 -14.53 -27.18
C LYS A 18 13.95 -14.97 -26.07
N HIS A 19 14.14 -14.15 -25.03
CA HIS A 19 15.12 -14.39 -23.96
C HIS A 19 14.46 -14.62 -22.59
N GLY A 20 13.25 -15.18 -22.58
CA GLY A 20 12.47 -15.40 -21.36
C GLY A 20 11.79 -14.12 -20.85
N GLY A 21 11.32 -14.16 -19.60
CA GLY A 21 10.50 -13.10 -19.00
C GLY A 21 11.15 -12.35 -17.84
N ASP A 22 12.47 -12.40 -17.68
CA ASP A 22 13.15 -11.59 -16.66
C ASP A 22 13.02 -10.11 -17.04
N PHE A 23 12.43 -9.32 -16.13
CA PHE A 23 12.23 -7.88 -16.31
C PHE A 23 13.54 -7.09 -16.43
N ARG A 24 14.67 -7.71 -16.06
CA ARG A 24 16.01 -7.13 -16.20
C ARG A 24 16.62 -7.32 -17.58
N SER A 25 16.06 -8.21 -18.40
CA SER A 25 16.59 -8.47 -19.74
C SER A 25 16.48 -7.22 -20.63
N GLU A 26 17.41 -7.08 -21.57
CA GLU A 26 17.40 -5.98 -22.55
C GLU A 26 16.09 -5.97 -23.34
N GLU A 27 15.57 -7.14 -23.71
CA GLU A 27 14.28 -7.30 -24.40
C GLU A 27 13.11 -6.72 -23.57
N CYS A 28 12.98 -7.11 -22.30
CA CYS A 28 11.94 -6.57 -21.42
C CYS A 28 12.12 -5.07 -21.15
N ILE A 29 13.35 -4.59 -21.01
CA ILE A 29 13.65 -3.17 -20.83
C ILE A 29 13.26 -2.36 -22.07
N ASN A 30 13.49 -2.88 -23.28
CA ASN A 30 13.10 -2.21 -24.52
C ASN A 30 11.58 -2.06 -24.63
N TYR A 31 10.81 -3.08 -24.21
CA TYR A 31 9.34 -2.95 -24.11
C TYR A 31 8.93 -1.98 -23.01
N LEU A 32 9.57 -2.04 -21.84
CA LEU A 32 9.30 -1.13 -20.73
C LEU A 32 9.48 0.33 -21.16
N GLN A 33 10.54 0.64 -21.91
CA GLN A 33 10.82 2.00 -22.40
C GLN A 33 9.70 2.52 -23.30
N GLN A 34 9.15 1.67 -24.17
CA GLN A 34 8.04 2.00 -25.09
C GLN A 34 6.68 2.09 -24.39
N ALA A 35 6.48 1.39 -23.28
CA ALA A 35 5.19 1.35 -22.58
C ALA A 35 4.92 2.65 -21.79
N ASP A 36 3.69 3.14 -21.82
CA ASP A 36 3.24 4.22 -20.93
C ASP A 36 2.81 3.68 -19.57
N ILE A 37 2.02 2.60 -19.59
CA ILE A 37 1.46 1.93 -18.43
C ILE A 37 1.91 0.48 -18.40
N VAL A 38 2.36 0.02 -17.22
CA VAL A 38 2.74 -1.38 -16.98
C VAL A 38 1.71 -2.05 -16.08
N ILE A 39 1.10 -3.13 -16.58
CA ILE A 39 0.14 -3.93 -15.81
C ILE A 39 0.70 -5.35 -15.66
N THR A 40 1.01 -5.80 -14.45
CA THR A 40 1.64 -7.11 -14.26
C THR A 40 1.48 -7.70 -12.86
N ASN A 41 1.78 -8.99 -12.73
CA ASN A 41 1.99 -9.69 -11.46
C ASN A 41 3.48 -10.03 -11.30
N PRO A 42 4.30 -9.11 -10.77
CA PRO A 42 5.74 -9.32 -10.65
C PRO A 42 6.07 -10.38 -9.57
N PRO A 43 7.26 -11.01 -9.63
CA PRO A 43 7.70 -11.90 -8.58
C PRO A 43 7.79 -11.16 -7.23
N PHE A 44 7.07 -11.64 -6.21
CA PHE A 44 7.02 -10.97 -4.91
C PHE A 44 8.38 -10.85 -4.22
N SER A 45 9.28 -11.82 -4.45
CA SER A 45 10.66 -11.78 -3.95
C SER A 45 11.49 -10.64 -4.55
N LEU A 46 11.13 -10.18 -5.76
CA LEU A 46 11.82 -9.14 -6.51
C LEU A 46 11.05 -7.82 -6.52
N PHE A 47 9.98 -7.71 -5.74
CA PHE A 47 9.06 -6.57 -5.76
C PHE A 47 9.77 -5.22 -5.56
N ARG A 48 10.75 -5.14 -4.64
CA ARG A 48 11.50 -3.90 -4.39
C ARG A 48 12.32 -3.46 -5.59
N GLU A 49 12.98 -4.41 -6.24
CA GLU A 49 13.81 -4.15 -7.41
C GLU A 49 12.95 -3.78 -8.60
N TYR A 50 11.84 -4.49 -8.80
CA TYR A 50 10.89 -4.19 -9.85
C TYR A 50 10.26 -2.81 -9.67
N MET A 51 9.82 -2.46 -8.45
CA MET A 51 9.34 -1.12 -8.12
C MET A 51 10.40 -0.06 -8.43
N ALA A 52 11.65 -0.27 -8.01
CA ALA A 52 12.74 0.66 -8.31
C ALA A 52 12.94 0.84 -9.83
N GLN A 53 12.79 -0.22 -10.63
CA GLN A 53 12.84 -0.15 -12.08
C GLN A 53 11.68 0.69 -12.65
N LEU A 54 10.44 0.44 -12.24
CA LEU A 54 9.27 1.22 -12.69
C LEU A 54 9.41 2.71 -12.34
N MET A 55 9.87 3.01 -11.12
CA MET A 55 10.12 4.39 -10.69
C MET A 55 11.26 5.04 -11.48
N LYS A 56 12.35 4.31 -11.76
CA LYS A 56 13.48 4.79 -12.59
C LYS A 56 13.03 5.19 -13.98
N TYR A 57 12.19 4.36 -14.61
CA TYR A 57 11.66 4.62 -15.96
C TYR A 57 10.39 5.50 -15.95
N LYS A 58 9.98 6.02 -14.78
CA LYS A 58 8.83 6.93 -14.61
C LYS A 58 7.53 6.39 -15.21
N LYS A 59 7.29 5.08 -15.05
CA LYS A 59 6.11 4.43 -15.63
C LYS A 59 4.89 4.65 -14.77
N GLN A 60 3.73 4.77 -15.40
CA GLN A 60 2.47 4.51 -14.74
C GLN A 60 2.30 2.99 -14.61
N PHE A 61 1.69 2.51 -13.53
CA PHE A 61 1.56 1.07 -13.36
C PHE A 61 0.38 0.66 -12.50
N LEU A 62 -0.03 -0.59 -12.71
CA LEU A 62 -0.97 -1.33 -11.87
C LEU A 62 -0.38 -2.72 -11.67
N ILE A 63 0.22 -2.98 -10.51
CA ILE A 63 0.95 -4.23 -10.26
C ILE A 63 0.42 -4.97 -9.03
N ILE A 64 0.38 -6.30 -9.09
CA ILE A 64 0.01 -7.12 -7.94
C ILE A 64 1.19 -7.20 -6.98
N GLY A 65 0.93 -7.07 -5.69
CA GLY A 65 1.96 -7.23 -4.67
C GLY A 65 1.39 -7.74 -3.36
N ASN A 66 2.30 -8.07 -2.46
CA ASN A 66 1.95 -8.36 -1.09
C ASN A 66 1.90 -7.06 -0.28
N GLU A 67 0.79 -6.78 0.42
CA GLU A 67 0.60 -5.55 1.19
C GLU A 67 1.69 -5.32 2.24
N ASN A 68 2.31 -6.38 2.76
CA ASN A 68 3.42 -6.26 3.72
C ASN A 68 4.60 -5.45 3.14
N ALA A 69 4.71 -5.34 1.82
CA ALA A 69 5.73 -4.53 1.16
C ALA A 69 5.69 -3.05 1.58
N ILE A 70 4.56 -2.53 2.07
CA ILE A 70 4.50 -1.18 2.64
C ILE A 70 5.51 -0.97 3.79
N THR A 71 5.86 -2.02 4.53
CA THR A 71 6.80 -1.93 5.65
C THR A 71 8.25 -2.05 5.21
N TYR A 72 8.54 -2.09 3.92
CA TYR A 72 9.90 -2.14 3.40
C TYR A 72 10.50 -0.73 3.32
N LYS A 73 11.78 -0.62 3.66
CA LYS A 73 12.51 0.66 3.73
C LYS A 73 12.51 1.42 2.40
N GLU A 74 12.53 0.70 1.29
CA GLU A 74 12.52 1.26 -0.06
C GLU A 74 11.11 1.59 -0.58
N ILE A 75 10.06 1.04 0.04
CA ILE A 75 8.67 1.15 -0.44
C ILE A 75 7.87 2.17 0.37
N PHE A 76 7.96 2.15 1.70
CA PHE A 76 7.26 3.10 2.56
C PHE A 76 7.45 4.57 2.14
N PRO A 77 8.67 5.03 1.80
CA PRO A 77 8.87 6.41 1.38
C PRO A 77 8.06 6.81 0.14
N LEU A 78 7.71 5.87 -0.73
CA LEU A 78 6.88 6.14 -1.90
C LEU A 78 5.42 6.45 -1.50
N PHE A 79 4.88 5.76 -0.49
CA PHE A 79 3.57 6.10 0.08
C PHE A 79 3.61 7.46 0.77
N GLN A 80 4.64 7.70 1.59
CA GLN A 80 4.82 8.96 2.29
C GLN A 80 4.93 10.15 1.32
N GLN A 81 5.64 9.97 0.20
CA GLN A 81 5.81 11.00 -0.83
C GLN A 81 4.65 11.08 -1.83
N ASN A 82 3.54 10.35 -1.61
CA ASN A 82 2.41 10.33 -2.53
C ASN A 82 2.78 9.90 -3.96
N LYS A 83 3.70 8.94 -4.09
CA LYS A 83 4.15 8.35 -5.37
C LYS A 83 3.66 6.92 -5.59
N LEU A 84 3.04 6.32 -4.57
CA LEU A 84 2.55 4.94 -4.58
C LEU A 84 1.37 4.82 -3.63
N TRP A 85 0.34 4.09 -4.04
CA TRP A 85 -0.81 3.75 -3.21
C TRP A 85 -1.34 2.36 -3.55
N PHE A 86 -2.21 1.88 -2.67
CA PHE A 86 -2.99 0.68 -2.93
C PHE A 86 -4.14 0.99 -3.90
N GLY A 87 -4.37 0.06 -4.82
CA GLY A 87 -5.53 0.06 -5.70
C GLY A 87 -6.79 -0.47 -5.02
N TYR A 88 -7.67 -1.02 -5.85
CA TYR A 88 -8.92 -1.64 -5.45
C TYR A 88 -8.76 -3.14 -5.16
N ASN A 89 -9.75 -3.74 -4.50
CA ASN A 89 -9.89 -5.20 -4.33
C ASN A 89 -8.79 -5.92 -3.54
N ASN A 90 -8.02 -5.22 -2.70
CA ASN A 90 -7.02 -5.90 -1.88
C ASN A 90 -7.64 -6.88 -0.87
N GLY A 91 -6.96 -8.01 -0.65
CA GLY A 91 -7.35 -9.04 0.31
C GLY A 91 -6.95 -10.45 -0.13
N HIS A 92 -7.95 -11.34 -0.19
CA HIS A 92 -7.75 -12.76 -0.43
C HIS A 92 -7.75 -13.12 -1.91
N TYR A 93 -6.60 -13.55 -2.41
CA TYR A 93 -6.44 -14.01 -3.79
C TYR A 93 -5.97 -15.46 -3.85
N TRP A 94 -6.43 -16.18 -4.88
CA TRP A 94 -6.00 -17.54 -5.20
C TRP A 94 -4.93 -17.51 -6.30
N PHE A 95 -3.82 -18.20 -6.06
CA PHE A 95 -2.73 -18.36 -7.02
C PHE A 95 -2.56 -19.83 -7.34
N ARG A 96 -2.44 -20.13 -8.64
CA ARG A 96 -2.01 -21.45 -9.09
C ARG A 96 -0.56 -21.66 -8.67
N VAL A 97 -0.25 -22.83 -8.13
CA VAL A 97 1.09 -23.23 -7.71
C VAL A 97 1.45 -24.60 -8.31
N PRO A 98 2.74 -24.96 -8.35
CA PRO A 98 3.14 -26.31 -8.73
C PRO A 98 2.45 -27.38 -7.87
N SER A 99 2.16 -28.53 -8.47
CA SER A 99 1.54 -29.68 -7.79
C SER A 99 2.41 -30.26 -6.67
N SER A 100 3.71 -29.93 -6.64
CA SER A 100 4.64 -30.29 -5.56
C SER A 100 4.35 -29.60 -4.22
N TYR A 101 3.49 -28.56 -4.20
CA TYR A 101 3.08 -27.92 -2.97
C TYR A 101 2.15 -28.83 -2.17
N GLY A 102 2.58 -29.24 -0.98
CA GLY A 102 1.79 -30.12 -0.12
C GLY A 102 0.42 -29.55 0.26
N ALA A 103 -0.56 -30.46 0.37
CA ALA A 103 -1.91 -30.13 0.82
C ALA A 103 -1.88 -29.45 2.19
N LYS A 104 -2.79 -28.48 2.40
CA LYS A 104 -3.04 -27.88 3.71
C LYS A 104 -4.53 -27.89 4.02
N LYS A 105 -4.84 -27.86 5.31
CA LYS A 105 -6.23 -27.79 5.81
C LYS A 105 -6.98 -26.56 5.33
N THR A 106 -6.28 -25.43 5.20
CA THR A 106 -6.82 -24.16 4.71
C THR A 106 -5.95 -23.59 3.59
N ASP A 107 -6.51 -22.67 2.82
CA ASP A 107 -5.80 -21.92 1.78
C ASP A 107 -5.14 -22.82 0.73
N TYR A 108 -5.79 -23.94 0.45
CA TYR A 108 -5.41 -24.97 -0.52
C TYR A 108 -6.67 -25.48 -1.20
N LYS A 109 -6.62 -25.67 -2.52
CA LYS A 109 -7.61 -26.44 -3.27
C LYS A 109 -6.96 -27.03 -4.53
N VAL A 110 -7.58 -28.08 -5.06
CA VAL A 110 -7.31 -28.60 -6.40
C VAL A 110 -8.60 -28.38 -7.21
N ASP A 111 -8.49 -27.85 -8.42
CA ASP A 111 -9.64 -27.71 -9.31
C ASP A 111 -9.89 -28.98 -10.14
N ASP A 112 -10.96 -28.99 -10.93
CA ASP A 112 -11.38 -30.17 -11.71
C ASP A 112 -10.35 -30.57 -12.80
N GLU A 113 -9.46 -29.64 -13.18
CA GLU A 113 -8.36 -29.87 -14.12
C GLU A 113 -7.10 -30.42 -13.43
N GLY A 114 -7.12 -30.60 -12.11
CA GLY A 114 -5.99 -31.08 -11.33
C GLY A 114 -4.97 -29.99 -10.96
N ASN A 115 -5.30 -28.71 -11.14
CA ASN A 115 -4.40 -27.61 -10.79
C ASN A 115 -4.43 -27.33 -9.30
N THR A 116 -3.26 -27.21 -8.69
CA THR A 116 -3.12 -26.84 -7.27
C THR A 116 -3.17 -25.33 -7.09
N TRP A 117 -3.95 -24.86 -6.10
CA TRP A 117 -4.11 -23.46 -5.77
C TRP A 117 -3.80 -23.17 -4.31
N ARG A 118 -3.23 -21.98 -4.05
CA ARG A 118 -2.98 -21.44 -2.70
C ARG A 118 -3.70 -20.10 -2.54
N ARG A 119 -4.28 -19.87 -1.37
CA ARG A 119 -4.85 -18.55 -1.02
C ARG A 119 -3.85 -17.72 -0.21
N MET A 120 -3.77 -16.43 -0.50
CA MET A 120 -3.00 -15.45 0.27
C MET A 120 -3.91 -14.26 0.62
N GLY A 121 -3.91 -13.83 1.88
CA GLY A 121 -4.88 -12.84 2.40
C GLY A 121 -4.45 -11.39 2.39
N ASN A 122 -3.23 -11.10 1.96
CA ASN A 122 -2.62 -9.78 1.99
C ASN A 122 -2.07 -9.41 0.61
N ILE A 123 -2.87 -9.68 -0.41
CA ILE A 123 -2.52 -9.42 -1.81
C ILE A 123 -3.35 -8.25 -2.30
N GLY A 124 -2.72 -7.34 -3.01
CA GLY A 124 -3.37 -6.13 -3.46
C GLY A 124 -2.74 -5.55 -4.70
N TRP A 125 -3.48 -4.64 -5.32
CA TRP A 125 -2.94 -3.82 -6.40
C TRP A 125 -2.14 -2.66 -5.80
N PHE A 126 -1.01 -2.37 -6.42
CA PHE A 126 -0.17 -1.21 -6.18
C PHE A 126 -0.17 -0.36 -7.44
N THR A 127 -0.34 0.94 -7.29
CA THR A 127 -0.42 1.84 -8.43
C THR A 127 0.06 3.24 -8.07
N ASN A 128 0.43 4.00 -9.09
CA ASN A 128 0.68 5.44 -9.06
C ASN A 128 -0.28 6.19 -10.02
N ILE A 129 -1.31 5.51 -10.52
CA ILE A 129 -2.39 6.09 -11.33
C ILE A 129 -3.48 6.55 -10.38
N ASP A 130 -3.92 7.80 -10.54
CA ASP A 130 -4.82 8.41 -9.57
C ASP A 130 -6.19 7.72 -9.57
N ILE A 131 -6.76 7.56 -8.39
CA ILE A 131 -8.02 6.82 -8.18
C ILE A 131 -8.91 7.54 -7.18
N GLU A 132 -10.22 7.44 -7.39
CA GLU A 132 -11.23 8.09 -6.54
C GLU A 132 -11.09 7.71 -5.06
N LYS A 133 -10.77 6.44 -4.77
CA LYS A 133 -10.58 5.92 -3.41
C LYS A 133 -9.59 6.76 -2.59
N ARG A 134 -8.55 7.33 -3.23
CA ARG A 134 -7.51 8.12 -2.56
C ARG A 134 -8.02 9.46 -2.04
N HIS A 135 -9.13 9.95 -2.60
CA HIS A 135 -9.71 11.25 -2.29
C HIS A 135 -10.95 11.13 -1.37
N GLN A 136 -11.27 9.91 -0.93
CA GLN A 136 -12.37 9.66 0.00
C GLN A 136 -11.93 10.03 1.42
N SER A 137 -12.56 11.06 1.98
CA SER A 137 -12.34 11.45 3.38
C SER A 137 -12.94 10.43 4.32
N LEU A 138 -12.26 10.17 5.44
CA LEU A 138 -12.81 9.44 6.57
C LEU A 138 -13.73 10.34 7.39
N ASP A 139 -14.91 9.82 7.75
CA ASP A 139 -15.80 10.46 8.71
C ASP A 139 -15.24 10.29 10.12
N LEU A 140 -14.70 11.39 10.67
CA LEU A 140 -14.12 11.41 12.01
C LEU A 140 -15.21 11.73 13.03
N VAL A 141 -15.78 10.70 13.65
CA VAL A 141 -16.92 10.85 14.58
C VAL A 141 -16.51 10.86 16.06
N PHE A 142 -15.26 10.48 16.36
CA PHE A 142 -14.74 10.47 17.72
C PHE A 142 -14.08 11.80 18.09
N ARG A 143 -13.94 12.04 19.39
CA ARG A 143 -13.29 13.21 19.97
C ARG A 143 -12.17 12.78 20.91
N TYR A 144 -11.17 13.63 21.04
CA TYR A 144 -10.08 13.51 22.01
C TYR A 144 -10.41 14.27 23.29
N GLU A 145 -10.96 15.49 23.16
CA GLU A 145 -11.32 16.32 24.31
C GLU A 145 -12.37 15.60 25.18
N ASN A 146 -12.10 15.51 26.48
CA ASN A 146 -12.87 14.76 27.47
C ASN A 146 -12.82 13.22 27.31
N HIS A 147 -12.01 12.70 26.40
CA HIS A 147 -11.84 11.27 26.12
C HIS A 147 -10.36 10.86 26.08
N GLU A 148 -9.48 11.63 26.70
CA GLU A 148 -8.02 11.48 26.60
C GLU A 148 -7.56 10.09 27.08
N HIS A 149 -8.30 9.49 28.02
CA HIS A 149 -8.06 8.14 28.53
C HIS A 149 -8.19 7.03 27.47
N ASP A 150 -8.93 7.27 26.38
CA ASP A 150 -9.05 6.33 25.24
C ASP A 150 -7.85 6.41 24.28
N TYR A 151 -7.00 7.42 24.44
CA TYR A 151 -5.89 7.75 23.55
C TYR A 151 -4.56 7.81 24.31
N PRO A 152 -4.03 6.67 24.76
CA PRO A 152 -2.80 6.67 25.55
C PRO A 152 -1.64 7.26 24.75
N THR A 153 -0.80 8.06 25.39
CA THR A 153 0.42 8.61 24.81
C THR A 153 1.52 7.54 24.72
N TYR A 154 2.44 7.69 23.77
CA TYR A 154 3.60 6.81 23.70
C TYR A 154 4.67 7.18 24.73
N ASP A 155 5.33 6.17 25.28
CA ASP A 155 6.39 6.33 26.28
C ASP A 155 7.66 6.99 25.67
N ASN A 156 7.84 6.87 24.36
CA ASN A 156 9.10 7.14 23.67
C ASN A 156 8.97 8.08 22.45
N TYR A 157 7.82 8.72 22.27
CA TYR A 157 7.58 9.69 21.21
C TYR A 157 6.37 10.56 21.55
N ASP A 158 6.40 11.85 21.20
CA ASP A 158 5.28 12.77 21.43
C ASP A 158 4.15 12.57 20.41
N ALA A 159 3.34 11.54 20.66
CA ALA A 159 2.15 11.20 19.88
C ALA A 159 1.18 10.35 20.71
N ILE A 160 -0.09 10.35 20.31
CA ILE A 160 -1.10 9.45 20.88
C ILE A 160 -1.19 8.14 20.10
N GLU A 161 -1.55 7.06 20.78
CA GLU A 161 -1.86 5.79 20.14
C GLU A 161 -3.33 5.74 19.71
N VAL A 162 -3.53 5.43 18.44
CA VAL A 162 -4.86 5.20 17.89
C VAL A 162 -4.91 3.75 17.40
N SER A 163 -5.64 2.91 18.13
CA SER A 163 -5.61 1.45 17.90
C SER A 163 -6.30 1.02 16.60
N ARG A 164 -7.23 1.83 16.09
CA ARG A 164 -8.01 1.59 14.86
C ARG A 164 -8.23 2.91 14.13
N PHE A 165 -8.16 2.92 12.80
CA PHE A 165 -8.36 4.15 12.01
C PHE A 165 -9.74 4.80 12.25
N ALA A 166 -10.77 4.00 12.53
CA ALA A 166 -12.11 4.50 12.82
C ALA A 166 -12.17 5.35 14.10
N ASN A 167 -11.20 5.21 15.00
CA ASN A 167 -11.12 5.94 16.26
C ASN A 167 -10.31 7.23 16.13
N ILE A 168 -9.88 7.65 14.92
CA ILE A 168 -9.12 8.89 14.77
C ILE A 168 -10.00 10.07 15.24
N PRO A 169 -9.56 10.85 16.24
CA PRO A 169 -10.35 11.95 16.77
C PRO A 169 -10.40 13.15 15.82
N SER A 170 -11.58 13.78 15.76
CA SER A 170 -11.93 14.92 14.88
C SER A 170 -11.44 16.28 15.38
N ASP A 171 -10.96 16.37 16.61
CA ASP A 171 -10.50 17.60 17.29
C ASP A 171 -9.03 17.54 17.71
N TYR A 172 -8.33 16.43 17.50
CA TYR A 172 -6.88 16.34 17.74
C TYR A 172 -6.08 16.68 16.48
N MET A 173 -5.12 17.60 16.60
CA MET A 173 -4.24 18.04 15.50
C MET A 173 -2.78 17.62 15.68
N GLY A 174 -2.44 16.95 16.80
CA GLY A 174 -1.11 16.42 17.07
C GLY A 174 -0.78 15.18 16.22
N ILE A 175 0.39 14.60 16.48
CA ILE A 175 0.80 13.35 15.82
C ILE A 175 0.07 12.18 16.45
N MET A 176 -0.39 11.26 15.59
CA MET A 176 -1.10 10.03 15.97
C MET A 176 -0.38 8.83 15.39
N GLY A 177 -0.18 7.79 16.17
CA GLY A 177 0.26 6.49 15.68
C GLY A 177 -0.92 5.58 15.37
N VAL A 178 -1.14 5.30 14.08
CA VAL A 178 -2.22 4.44 13.57
C VAL A 178 -1.67 3.08 13.09
N PRO A 179 -2.50 2.03 12.98
CA PRO A 179 -2.06 0.75 12.40
C PRO A 179 -1.58 0.92 10.95
N VAL A 180 -0.65 0.08 10.50
CA VAL A 180 -0.17 0.10 9.09
C VAL A 180 -1.31 -0.05 8.08
N THR A 181 -2.37 -0.78 8.44
CA THR A 181 -3.57 -0.95 7.60
C THR A 181 -4.32 0.36 7.33
N PHE A 182 -4.06 1.43 8.10
CA PHE A 182 -4.60 2.77 7.84
C PHE A 182 -4.36 3.25 6.40
N VAL A 183 -3.25 2.83 5.77
CA VAL A 183 -2.92 3.22 4.40
C VAL A 183 -4.04 2.89 3.39
N ASN A 184 -4.88 1.88 3.66
CA ASN A 184 -6.03 1.55 2.82
C ASN A 184 -7.12 2.64 2.81
N HIS A 185 -7.09 3.51 3.82
CA HIS A 185 -8.00 4.63 4.05
C HIS A 185 -7.26 5.98 4.02
N TYR A 186 -6.01 6.00 3.54
CA TYR A 186 -5.22 7.20 3.52
C TYR A 186 -5.73 8.15 2.44
N ASN A 187 -6.26 9.29 2.88
CA ASN A 187 -6.51 10.45 2.05
C ASN A 187 -5.45 11.52 2.33
N PRO A 188 -4.60 11.90 1.35
CA PRO A 188 -3.54 12.88 1.53
C PRO A 188 -4.03 14.32 1.68
N ASP A 189 -5.27 14.62 1.30
CA ASP A 189 -5.88 15.93 1.54
C ASP A 189 -6.37 16.05 2.99
N GLN A 190 -6.66 14.92 3.63
CA GLN A 190 -7.09 14.86 5.03
C GLN A 190 -5.92 14.63 6.00
N PHE A 191 -4.89 13.89 5.59
CA PHE A 191 -3.78 13.47 6.45
C PHE A 191 -2.40 13.65 5.80
N GLU A 192 -1.43 13.95 6.64
CA GLU A 192 0.00 13.88 6.33
C GLU A 192 0.59 12.61 6.95
N ILE A 193 1.37 11.84 6.19
CA ILE A 193 2.19 10.76 6.73
C ILE A 193 3.53 11.33 7.18
N ILE A 194 3.80 11.27 8.48
CA ILE A 194 5.04 11.74 9.09
C ILE A 194 6.14 10.68 8.98
N GLY A 195 5.78 9.40 9.14
CA GLY A 195 6.77 8.32 9.08
C GLY A 195 6.20 6.95 9.46
N LEU A 196 7.04 5.93 9.36
CA LEU A 196 6.82 4.61 9.95
C LEU A 196 7.74 4.51 11.16
N ASP A 197 7.22 4.05 12.29
CA ASP A 197 7.97 4.00 13.56
C ASP A 197 9.36 3.31 13.45
N ALA A 198 9.46 2.24 12.65
CA ALA A 198 10.71 1.53 12.39
C ALA A 198 11.78 2.33 11.63
N PHE A 199 11.39 3.41 10.96
CA PHE A 199 12.28 4.21 10.13
C PHE A 199 12.53 5.60 10.70
N MET A 200 11.95 5.94 11.86
CA MET A 200 12.17 7.24 12.50
C MET A 200 13.41 7.20 13.40
N PRO A 201 14.42 8.06 13.16
CA PRO A 201 15.63 8.11 13.98
C PRO A 201 15.37 8.41 15.46
N ASP A 202 14.37 9.25 15.74
CA ASP A 202 14.03 9.69 17.11
C ASP A 202 13.41 8.58 17.96
N ILE A 203 12.94 7.50 17.33
CA ILE A 203 12.36 6.34 18.00
C ILE A 203 13.49 5.33 18.25
N LYS A 204 14.20 5.49 19.38
CA LYS A 204 15.41 4.73 19.75
C LYS A 204 15.30 3.19 19.68
N LYS A 205 14.09 2.62 19.75
CA LYS A 205 13.84 1.17 19.67
C LYS A 205 13.21 0.71 18.34
N GLY A 206 13.06 1.63 17.38
CA GLY A 206 12.40 1.40 16.09
C GLY A 206 10.93 0.98 16.20
N ARG A 207 10.31 1.12 17.38
CA ARG A 207 8.89 0.82 17.64
C ARG A 207 8.36 1.69 18.77
N MET A 208 7.06 1.89 18.74
CA MET A 208 6.32 2.60 19.79
C MET A 208 6.01 1.72 21.00
N TYR A 209 6.00 2.32 22.18
CA TYR A 209 5.67 1.68 23.46
C TYR A 209 4.56 2.44 24.18
N VAL A 210 3.64 1.71 24.81
CA VAL A 210 2.62 2.27 25.72
C VAL A 210 2.68 1.48 27.02
N ASN A 211 2.90 2.16 28.15
CA ASN A 211 3.00 1.53 29.47
C ASN A 211 4.03 0.38 29.48
N GLY A 212 5.19 0.60 28.86
CA GLY A 212 6.28 -0.38 28.73
C GLY A 212 6.04 -1.51 27.74
N LYS A 213 4.86 -1.58 27.10
CA LYS A 213 4.50 -2.63 26.13
C LYS A 213 4.72 -2.16 24.70
N ARG A 214 5.50 -2.94 23.95
CA ARG A 214 5.75 -2.72 22.52
C ARG A 214 4.45 -2.87 21.72
N LYS A 215 4.18 -1.92 20.83
CA LYS A 215 3.08 -2.00 19.86
C LYS A 215 3.55 -2.61 18.54
N PHE A 216 2.60 -3.12 17.75
CA PHE A 216 2.85 -3.41 16.34
C PHE A 216 3.27 -2.14 15.60
N ALA A 217 3.82 -2.29 14.39
CA ALA A 217 4.25 -1.18 13.55
C ALA A 217 3.17 -0.10 13.46
N ARG A 218 3.57 1.16 13.65
CA ARG A 218 2.69 2.33 13.59
C ARG A 218 3.12 3.27 12.47
N ILE A 219 2.15 3.68 11.65
CA ILE A 219 2.31 4.84 10.77
C ILE A 219 1.98 6.05 11.61
N LEU A 220 2.88 7.03 11.64
CA LEU A 220 2.65 8.31 12.28
C LEU A 220 1.98 9.22 11.27
N ILE A 221 0.83 9.76 11.65
CA ILE A 221 0.05 10.67 10.82
C ILE A 221 -0.26 11.95 11.58
N ARG A 222 -0.53 13.01 10.83
CA ARG A 222 -1.11 14.26 11.33
C ARG A 222 -2.28 14.64 10.46
N ARG A 223 -3.32 15.24 11.04
CA ARG A 223 -4.42 15.82 10.26
C ARG A 223 -3.97 17.08 9.54
N ARG A 224 -4.47 17.30 8.33
CA ARG A 224 -4.34 18.58 7.64
C ARG A 224 -5.48 19.51 8.06
N ASN A 225 -5.18 20.80 8.18
CA ASN A 225 -6.20 21.80 8.41
C ASN A 225 -7.03 21.99 7.14
N THR A 226 -8.34 21.76 7.22
CA THR A 226 -9.28 21.90 6.10
C THR A 226 -9.28 23.27 5.42
N LYS A 227 -8.83 24.33 6.12
CA LYS A 227 -8.73 25.69 5.57
C LYS A 227 -7.61 25.89 4.54
N GLU A 228 -6.58 25.04 4.52
CA GLU A 228 -5.47 25.16 3.55
C GLU A 228 -5.81 24.52 2.19
N THR A 229 -6.69 23.52 2.18
CA THR A 229 -7.01 22.74 0.96
C THR A 229 -7.87 23.53 -0.03
N GLU A 230 -8.74 24.42 0.45
CA GLU A 230 -9.57 25.30 -0.42
C GLU A 230 -8.73 26.34 -1.19
N SER A 231 -7.51 26.64 -0.73
CA SER A 231 -6.61 27.60 -1.37
C SER A 231 -5.81 27.04 -2.55
N LYS A 232 -5.84 25.72 -2.76
CA LYS A 232 -5.16 25.04 -3.90
C LYS A 232 -6.11 24.66 -5.03
N VAL A 233 -7.40 24.97 -4.89
CA VAL A 233 -8.46 24.63 -5.87
C VAL A 233 -9.04 25.90 -6.54
N ASN A 234 -8.54 27.09 -6.20
CA ASN A 234 -8.87 28.35 -6.88
C ASN A 234 -7.67 28.89 -7.67
#